data_AF-A0A1G9CL85-F1
#
_entry.id   AF-A0A1G9CL85-F1
#
_cell.length_a   1.000
_cell.length_b   1.000
_cell.length_c   1.000
_cell.angle_alpha   90.00
_cell.angle_beta   90.00
_cell.angle_gamma   90.00
#
_symmetry.space_group_name_H-M   'P 1'
#
loop_
_entity.id
_entity.type
_entity.pdbx_description
1 polymer ?
#
loop_
_entity_poly.entity_id
_entity_poly.type
_entity_poly.pdbx_seq_one_letter_code
_entity_poly.pdbx_strand_id
1 'polypeptide(L)'
;MSGGVSRRGALTFFGILALAMVALVVFRGTDDQRFIRSAAEMEAFARTMRDGERLGPRTVGGMKFEQVRRERGVVVFQRGERLFSPYGYAWSPQGDPFRLLEDVEWSEDHVDHYFEHLEGAFYSWDGRR
;
A
#
# COMPACT_ATOMS: atom_id res chain seq x y z
N MET A 1 5.19 5.90 -58.29
CA MET A 1 4.05 6.28 -57.40
C MET A 1 4.39 5.83 -56.00
N SER A 2 4.62 6.78 -55.11
CA SER A 2 5.00 6.58 -53.70
C SER A 2 3.80 6.17 -52.85
N GLY A 3 3.98 5.18 -51.98
CA GLY A 3 3.05 4.84 -50.91
C GLY A 3 3.84 4.61 -49.63
N GLY A 4 4.26 5.69 -48.97
CA GLY A 4 4.98 5.65 -47.70
C GLY A 4 4.04 5.21 -46.58
N VAL A 5 4.25 3.99 -46.07
CA VAL A 5 3.58 3.52 -44.85
C VAL A 5 4.07 4.39 -43.69
N SER A 6 3.13 5.15 -43.14
CA SER A 6 3.35 6.15 -42.10
C SER A 6 3.83 5.49 -40.80
N ARG A 7 5.14 5.50 -40.56
CA ARG A 7 5.81 5.04 -39.32
C ARG A 7 5.60 6.01 -38.14
N ARG A 8 4.40 6.55 -37.95
CA ARG A 8 4.11 7.57 -36.92
C ARG A 8 3.32 7.04 -35.71
N GLY A 9 2.84 5.80 -35.74
CA GLY A 9 2.04 5.22 -34.64
C GLY A 9 2.82 4.45 -33.57
N ALA A 10 4.09 4.08 -33.81
CA ALA A 10 4.82 3.17 -32.92
C ALA A 10 5.65 3.88 -31.82
N LEU A 11 6.01 5.15 -32.00
CA LEU A 11 6.92 5.87 -31.09
C LEU A 11 6.20 6.48 -29.86
N THR A 12 4.91 6.75 -29.95
CA THR A 12 4.13 7.31 -28.83
C THR A 12 3.80 6.28 -27.76
N PHE A 13 3.58 5.02 -28.12
CA PHE A 13 3.26 3.97 -27.14
C PHE A 13 4.46 3.59 -26.25
N PHE A 14 5.67 3.47 -26.82
CA PHE A 14 6.87 3.19 -26.03
C PHE A 14 7.26 4.35 -25.11
N GLY A 15 7.07 5.60 -25.55
CA GLY A 15 7.34 6.77 -24.71
C GLY A 15 6.42 6.85 -23.49
N ILE A 16 5.12 6.58 -23.66
CA ILE A 16 4.14 6.58 -22.57
C ILE A 16 4.36 5.40 -21.61
N LEU A 17 4.64 4.20 -22.13
CA LEU A 17 4.91 3.03 -21.29
C LEU A 17 6.21 3.18 -20.49
N ALA A 18 7.27 3.72 -21.10
CA ALA A 18 8.51 4.02 -20.41
C ALA A 18 8.33 5.12 -19.35
N LEU A 19 7.56 6.18 -19.64
CA LEU A 19 7.22 7.20 -18.64
C LEU A 19 6.40 6.63 -17.49
N ALA A 20 5.43 5.75 -17.77
CA ALA A 20 4.62 5.10 -16.74
C ALA A 20 5.47 4.18 -15.86
N MET A 21 6.41 3.44 -16.43
CA MET A 21 7.36 2.60 -15.70
C MET A 21 8.33 3.43 -14.85
N VAL A 22 8.90 4.51 -15.41
CA VAL A 22 9.78 5.42 -14.67
C VAL A 22 9.02 6.11 -13.54
N ALA A 23 7.78 6.56 -13.78
CA ALA A 23 6.92 7.08 -12.74
C ALA A 23 6.67 6.03 -11.65
N LEU A 24 6.31 4.79 -12.00
CA LEU A 24 6.06 3.72 -11.05
C LEU A 24 7.29 3.41 -10.17
N VAL A 25 8.49 3.38 -10.76
CA VAL A 25 9.76 3.14 -10.04
C VAL A 25 10.10 4.30 -9.11
N VAL A 26 9.96 5.55 -9.57
CA VAL A 26 10.21 6.74 -8.74
C VAL A 26 9.20 6.84 -7.60
N PHE A 27 7.91 6.58 -7.86
CA PHE A 27 6.88 6.61 -6.82
C PHE A 27 7.14 5.56 -5.73
N ARG A 28 7.52 4.32 -6.09
CA ARG A 28 7.92 3.29 -5.10
C ARG A 28 9.12 3.73 -4.26
N GLY A 29 10.20 4.19 -4.91
CA GLY A 29 11.39 4.66 -4.18
C GLY A 29 11.13 5.84 -3.24
N THR A 30 10.19 6.75 -3.59
CA THR A 30 9.81 7.85 -2.70
C THR A 30 8.92 7.43 -1.53
N ASP A 31 8.09 6.41 -1.71
CA ASP A 31 7.21 5.89 -0.65
C ASP A 31 8.02 5.12 0.39
N ASP A 32 9.02 4.34 -0.02
CA ASP A 32 9.91 3.61 0.89
C ASP A 32 10.68 4.58 1.80
N GLN A 33 11.22 5.67 1.23
CA GLN A 33 11.91 6.68 2.04
C GLN A 33 10.99 7.42 3.02
N ARG A 34 9.73 7.62 2.67
CA ARG A 34 8.76 8.22 3.60
C ARG A 34 8.45 7.24 4.72
N PHE A 35 8.19 5.97 4.39
CA PHE A 35 7.95 4.93 5.36
C PHE A 35 9.08 4.82 6.39
N ILE A 36 10.34 4.75 5.95
CA ILE A 36 11.49 4.62 6.87
C ILE A 36 11.56 5.80 7.86
N ARG A 37 11.26 7.02 7.41
CA ARG A 37 11.23 8.20 8.31
C ARG A 37 10.06 8.18 9.28
N SER A 38 8.96 7.52 8.90
CA SER A 38 7.70 7.51 9.63
C SER A 38 7.54 6.29 10.56
N ALA A 39 8.32 5.23 10.34
CA ALA A 39 8.12 3.92 10.97
C ALA A 39 8.11 3.98 12.50
N ALA A 40 9.04 4.71 13.11
CA ALA A 40 9.11 4.83 14.57
C ALA A 40 7.85 5.50 15.17
N GLU A 41 7.36 6.57 14.55
CA GLU A 41 6.12 7.24 14.98
C GLU A 41 4.89 6.38 14.71
N MET A 42 4.86 5.68 13.58
CA MET A 42 3.80 4.72 13.25
C MET A 42 3.73 3.57 14.25
N GLU A 43 4.88 3.06 14.69
CA GLU A 43 4.95 2.00 15.71
C GLU A 43 4.48 2.52 17.06
N ALA A 44 4.98 3.69 17.48
CA ALA A 44 4.53 4.33 18.72
C ALA A 44 3.01 4.52 18.71
N PHE A 45 2.46 4.98 17.59
CA PHE A 45 1.02 5.11 17.39
C PHE A 45 0.31 3.75 17.49
N ALA A 46 0.79 2.73 16.77
CA ALA A 46 0.19 1.40 16.75
C ALA A 46 0.13 0.75 18.14
N ARG A 47 1.15 0.99 18.98
CA ARG A 47 1.19 0.53 20.37
C ARG A 47 0.11 1.15 21.26
N THR A 48 -0.39 2.33 20.91
CA THR A 48 -1.46 3.00 21.67
C THR A 48 -2.87 2.54 21.29
N MET A 49 -3.03 1.97 20.09
CA MET A 49 -4.34 1.54 19.61
C MET A 49 -4.87 0.35 20.39
N ARG A 50 -6.17 0.34 20.65
CA ARG A 50 -6.86 -0.80 21.26
C ARG A 50 -7.39 -1.74 20.18
N ASP A 51 -7.45 -3.04 20.46
CA ASP A 51 -8.07 -3.98 19.52
C ASP A 51 -9.54 -3.58 19.25
N GLY A 52 -9.95 -3.68 17.98
CA GLY A 52 -11.27 -3.25 17.48
C GLY A 52 -11.37 -1.75 17.19
N GLU A 53 -10.34 -0.94 17.48
CA GLU A 53 -10.37 0.49 17.21
C GLU A 53 -10.26 0.76 15.71
N ARG A 54 -11.15 1.62 15.18
CA ARG A 54 -11.16 2.06 13.78
C ARG A 54 -11.22 3.57 13.73
N LEU A 55 -10.21 4.18 13.12
CA LEU A 55 -10.01 5.61 13.05
C LEU A 55 -10.08 6.05 11.59
N GLY A 56 -10.84 7.11 11.33
CA GLY A 56 -10.93 7.71 10.00
C GLY A 56 -9.65 8.43 9.56
N PRO A 57 -9.73 9.27 8.51
CA PRO A 57 -8.55 9.86 7.88
C PRO A 57 -7.65 10.61 8.85
N ARG A 58 -6.34 10.34 8.81
CA ARG A 58 -5.35 10.97 9.70
C ARG A 58 -3.93 10.93 9.17
N THR A 59 -3.07 11.72 9.82
CA THR A 59 -1.63 11.71 9.57
C THR A 59 -0.89 11.07 10.74
N VAL A 60 0.02 10.14 10.46
CA VAL A 60 0.91 9.49 11.45
C VAL A 60 2.31 9.44 10.86
N GLY A 61 3.35 9.88 11.58
CA GLY A 61 4.70 9.90 11.02
C GLY A 61 4.90 10.87 9.84
N GLY A 62 3.98 11.80 9.61
CA GLY A 62 3.94 12.61 8.38
C GLY A 62 3.35 11.91 7.16
N MET A 63 2.84 10.67 7.30
CA MET A 63 2.12 9.95 6.25
C MET A 63 0.61 10.07 6.45
N LYS A 64 -0.13 10.27 5.34
CA LYS A 64 -1.59 10.34 5.35
C LYS A 64 -2.18 8.95 5.12
N PHE A 65 -3.19 8.64 5.93
CA PHE A 65 -3.97 7.41 5.88
C PHE A 65 -5.45 7.76 5.80
N GLU A 66 -6.18 7.06 4.95
CA GLU A 66 -7.65 7.14 4.88
C GLU A 66 -8.29 6.47 6.08
N GLN A 67 -7.63 5.45 6.63
CA GLN A 67 -8.08 4.74 7.81
C GLN A 67 -6.90 4.10 8.53
N VAL A 68 -7.00 4.05 9.85
CA VAL A 68 -6.14 3.18 10.66
C VAL A 68 -7.03 2.32 11.56
N ARG A 69 -6.84 1.01 11.54
CA ARG A 69 -7.62 0.09 12.37
C ARG A 69 -6.74 -0.95 13.04
N ARG A 70 -7.16 -1.46 14.19
CA ARG A 70 -6.50 -2.56 14.86
C ARG A 70 -7.45 -3.76 14.97
N GLU A 71 -7.02 -4.90 14.47
CA GLU A 71 -7.79 -6.13 14.46
C GLU A 71 -6.87 -7.30 14.80
N ARG A 72 -7.28 -8.14 15.76
CA ARG A 72 -6.51 -9.31 16.22
C ARG A 72 -5.01 -9.02 16.45
N GLY A 73 -4.70 -7.89 17.10
CA GLY A 73 -3.32 -7.49 17.38
C GLY A 73 -2.54 -6.89 16.20
N VAL A 74 -3.11 -6.82 15.00
CA VAL A 74 -2.50 -6.18 13.83
C VAL A 74 -3.09 -4.80 13.59
N VAL A 75 -2.22 -3.79 13.44
CA VAL A 75 -2.63 -2.43 13.08
C VAL A 75 -2.45 -2.22 11.58
N VAL A 76 -3.55 -1.97 10.88
CA VAL A 76 -3.58 -1.71 9.43
C VAL A 76 -3.70 -0.21 9.20
N PHE A 77 -2.74 0.34 8.46
CA PHE A 77 -2.68 1.72 8.00
C PHE A 77 -3.03 1.77 6.51
N GLN A 78 -4.31 2.02 6.18
CA GLN A 78 -4.76 2.13 4.79
C GLN A 78 -4.44 3.51 4.24
N ARG A 79 -3.67 3.56 3.15
CA ARG A 79 -3.28 4.82 2.48
C ARG A 79 -4.28 5.29 1.45
N GLY A 80 -4.94 4.35 0.79
CA GLY A 80 -5.79 4.63 -0.35
C GLY A 80 -6.15 3.36 -1.10
N GLU A 81 -6.71 3.56 -2.29
CA GLU A 81 -6.97 2.51 -3.26
C GLU A 81 -6.15 2.74 -4.53
N ARG A 82 -5.64 1.65 -5.12
CA ARG A 82 -4.97 1.64 -6.42
C ARG A 82 -5.69 0.62 -7.28
N LEU A 83 -6.28 1.02 -8.41
CA LEU A 83 -7.08 0.12 -9.25
C LEU A 83 -8.18 -0.64 -8.44
N PHE A 84 -8.91 0.08 -7.58
CA PHE A 84 -9.96 -0.47 -6.69
C PHE A 84 -9.46 -1.45 -5.62
N SER A 85 -8.15 -1.51 -5.43
CA SER A 85 -7.49 -2.40 -4.49
C SER A 85 -6.86 -1.57 -3.36
N PRO A 86 -7.30 -1.74 -2.10
CA PRO A 86 -6.78 -0.93 -0.99
C PRO A 86 -5.33 -1.30 -0.72
N TYR A 87 -4.51 -0.32 -0.36
CA TYR A 87 -3.09 -0.56 -0.06
C TYR A 87 -2.61 0.27 1.13
N GLY A 88 -1.50 -0.13 1.72
CA GLY A 88 -0.89 0.59 2.83
C GLY A 88 0.16 -0.24 3.57
N TYR A 89 0.14 -0.15 4.89
CA TYR A 89 1.07 -0.86 5.76
C TYR A 89 0.33 -1.61 6.86
N ALA A 90 0.92 -2.69 7.35
CA ALA A 90 0.48 -3.39 8.53
C ALA A 90 1.62 -3.44 9.55
N TRP A 91 1.28 -3.23 10.82
CA TRP A 91 2.17 -3.44 11.95
C TRP A 91 1.66 -4.64 12.76
N SER A 92 2.48 -5.68 12.86
CA SER A 92 2.14 -6.91 13.57
C SER A 92 3.32 -7.37 14.44
N PRO A 93 3.27 -7.13 15.76
CA PRO A 93 4.34 -7.54 16.67
C PRO A 93 4.30 -9.03 16.99
N GLN A 94 3.22 -9.73 16.62
CA GLN A 94 2.94 -11.13 16.99
C GLN A 94 3.29 -12.13 15.88
N GLY A 95 3.62 -11.66 14.67
CA GLY A 95 3.99 -12.52 13.55
C GLY A 95 3.36 -12.07 12.23
N ASP A 96 3.25 -13.02 11.29
CA ASP A 96 2.72 -12.78 9.95
C ASP A 96 1.25 -12.31 9.98
N PRO A 97 0.95 -11.09 9.48
CA PRO A 97 -0.41 -10.58 9.38
C PRO A 97 -1.36 -11.49 8.62
N PHE A 98 -0.89 -12.19 7.58
CA PHE A 98 -1.73 -13.05 6.75
C PHE A 98 -2.42 -14.13 7.58
N ARG A 99 -1.69 -14.77 8.50
CA ARG A 99 -2.22 -15.82 9.39
C ARG A 99 -3.13 -15.28 10.47
N LEU A 100 -2.85 -14.09 10.98
CA LEU A 100 -3.63 -13.50 12.06
C LEU A 100 -4.99 -12.97 11.57
N LEU A 101 -5.08 -12.66 10.28
CA LEU A 101 -6.23 -12.00 9.67
C LEU A 101 -6.96 -12.87 8.63
N GLU A 102 -6.65 -14.17 8.57
CA GLU A 102 -7.24 -15.13 7.62
C GLU A 102 -8.77 -15.16 7.67
N ASP A 103 -9.36 -15.15 8.88
CA ASP A 103 -10.83 -15.15 9.07
C ASP A 103 -11.42 -13.77 9.36
N VAL A 104 -10.66 -12.69 9.13
CA VAL A 104 -11.20 -11.34 9.29
C VAL A 104 -11.88 -10.94 8.00
N GLU A 105 -13.11 -10.46 8.08
CA GLU A 105 -13.77 -9.86 6.93
C GLU A 105 -13.25 -8.43 6.73
N TRP A 106 -12.45 -8.22 5.70
CA TRP A 106 -11.79 -6.94 5.43
C TRP A 106 -12.66 -5.97 4.63
N SER A 107 -13.60 -6.50 3.87
CA SER A 107 -14.38 -5.81 2.84
C SER A 107 -15.57 -6.70 2.44
N GLU A 108 -16.72 -6.09 2.11
CA GLU A 108 -17.91 -6.81 1.61
C GLU A 108 -17.60 -7.55 0.30
N ASP A 109 -16.71 -6.98 -0.51
CA ASP A 109 -16.11 -7.66 -1.64
C ASP A 109 -14.93 -8.49 -1.10
N HIS A 110 -14.95 -9.82 -1.21
CA HIS A 110 -13.79 -10.65 -0.84
C HIS A 110 -12.54 -10.18 -1.60
N VAL A 111 -11.61 -9.54 -0.90
CA VAL A 111 -10.33 -9.06 -1.43
C VAL A 111 -9.24 -9.94 -0.85
N ASP A 112 -8.42 -10.56 -1.70
CA ASP A 112 -7.23 -11.28 -1.24
C ASP A 112 -6.22 -10.28 -0.69
N HIS A 113 -5.53 -10.61 0.40
CA HIS A 113 -4.54 -9.70 0.99
C HIS A 113 -3.13 -10.23 0.83
N TYR A 114 -2.28 -9.44 0.18
CA TYR A 114 -0.86 -9.72 0.07
C TYR A 114 -0.08 -8.85 1.06
N PHE A 115 0.81 -9.49 1.82
CA PHE A 115 1.70 -8.83 2.76
C PHE A 115 3.15 -9.11 2.37
N GLU A 116 3.96 -8.07 2.32
CA GLU A 116 5.40 -8.18 2.13
C GLU A 116 6.11 -7.56 3.33
N HIS A 117 6.95 -8.34 3.99
CA HIS A 117 7.71 -7.88 5.16
C HIS A 117 8.62 -6.72 4.77
N LEU A 118 8.66 -5.68 5.61
CA LEU A 118 9.53 -4.53 5.46
C LEU A 118 10.63 -4.58 6.52
N GLU A 119 10.48 -3.80 7.59
CA GLU A 119 11.43 -3.70 8.69
C GLU A 119 10.72 -3.87 10.03
N GLY A 120 11.37 -4.57 10.96
CA GLY A 120 10.80 -4.84 12.28
C GLY A 120 9.47 -5.57 12.19
N ALA A 121 8.45 -5.01 12.82
CA ALA A 121 7.08 -5.54 12.83
C ALA A 121 6.21 -5.02 11.66
N PHE A 122 6.80 -4.31 10.69
CA PHE A 122 6.06 -3.74 9.57
C PHE A 122 6.05 -4.62 8.33
N TYR A 123 4.93 -4.53 7.62
CA TYR A 123 4.66 -5.15 6.33
C TYR A 123 4.03 -4.10 5.42
N SER A 124 4.33 -4.13 4.12
CA SER A 124 3.45 -3.51 3.13
C SER A 124 2.25 -4.41 2.91
N TRP A 125 1.11 -3.80 2.59
CA TRP A 125 -0.15 -4.50 2.39
C TRP A 125 -0.83 -3.99 1.11
N ASP A 126 -1.31 -4.92 0.31
CA ASP A 126 -2.06 -4.67 -0.92
C ASP A 126 -3.22 -5.67 -0.98
N GLY A 127 -4.44 -5.16 -1.06
CA GLY A 127 -5.60 -5.97 -1.40
C GLY A 127 -5.59 -6.26 -2.90
N ARG A 128 -5.95 -7.46 -3.32
CA ARG A 128 -6.17 -7.80 -4.73
C ARG A 128 -7.59 -8.32 -4.89
N ARG A 129 -8.31 -7.70 -5.81
CA ARG A 129 -9.58 -8.20 -6.32
C ARG A 129 -9.34 -9.12 -7.51
#